data_AF-H5U5H5-F1
#
_entry.id   AF-H5U5H5-F1
#
_cell.length_a   1.000
_cell.length_b   1.000
_cell.length_c   1.000
_cell.angle_alpha   90.00
_cell.angle_beta   90.00
_cell.angle_gamma   90.00
#
_symmetry.space_group_name_H-M   'P 1'
#
loop_
_entity.id
_entity.type
_entity.pdbx_description
1 polymer ?
#
loop_
_entity_poly.entity_id
_entity_poly.type
_entity_poly.pdbx_seq_one_letter_code
_entity_poly.pdbx_strand_id
1 'polypeptide(L)'
;MTTTVPTVAELLEERRRHVYDLLLAICTVCAQTRQAKRPRNRDWSTQTGDLKCAACGTVTRHALVHGSSHDERTWALAYGMPDDYGNVHSTEFMDRARAGMKRNPQLSHIWYSSVEEKAIAAGAPMMRTLCGELVPTPANADETNSVPKTPLDPIAYGQSRHRREFDSDGWRIMECVNCLRVHNHGEAVRRRKQLAELMTTALAELLDPPRAGIYDDHSAALIDALRAVHGEDAK
;
A
#
# COMPACT_ATOMS: atom_id res chain seq x y z
N MET A 1 -31.74 2.88 -30.81
CA MET A 1 -31.30 1.87 -29.83
C MET A 1 -30.74 2.60 -28.63
N THR A 2 -31.50 2.69 -27.54
CA THR A 2 -31.04 3.25 -26.27
C THR A 2 -29.97 2.32 -25.69
N THR A 3 -28.73 2.79 -25.68
CA THR A 3 -27.58 2.02 -25.17
C THR A 3 -27.55 2.21 -23.66
N THR A 4 -28.12 1.27 -22.90
CA THR A 4 -28.01 1.28 -21.45
C THR A 4 -26.57 0.98 -21.07
N VAL A 5 -25.94 1.91 -20.33
CA VAL A 5 -24.60 1.70 -19.78
C VAL A 5 -24.72 0.73 -18.60
N PRO A 6 -24.04 -0.41 -18.62
CA PRO A 6 -24.10 -1.38 -17.53
C PRO A 6 -23.45 -0.83 -16.25
N THR A 7 -24.02 -1.22 -15.12
CA THR A 7 -23.58 -0.87 -13.78
C THR A 7 -22.34 -1.65 -13.36
N VAL A 8 -21.61 -1.13 -12.38
CA VAL A 8 -20.45 -1.81 -11.78
C VAL A 8 -20.84 -3.16 -11.17
N ALA A 9 -22.05 -3.28 -10.61
CA ALA A 9 -22.53 -4.53 -10.04
C ALA A 9 -22.73 -5.61 -11.11
N GLU A 10 -23.30 -5.24 -12.26
CA GLU A 10 -23.47 -6.15 -13.41
C GLU A 10 -22.12 -6.60 -13.98
N LEU A 11 -21.14 -5.69 -14.03
CA LEU A 11 -19.76 -6.01 -14.40
C LEU A 11 -19.14 -7.05 -13.44
N LEU A 12 -19.24 -6.83 -12.14
CA LEU A 12 -18.64 -7.73 -11.14
C LEU A 12 -19.28 -9.13 -11.15
N GLU A 13 -20.60 -9.19 -11.34
CA GLU A 13 -21.33 -10.46 -11.45
C GLU A 13 -20.91 -11.24 -12.70
N GLU A 14 -20.80 -10.56 -13.85
CA GLU A 14 -20.35 -11.20 -15.07
C GLU A 14 -18.92 -11.74 -14.92
N ARG A 15 -18.02 -11.01 -14.24
CA ARG A 15 -16.66 -11.51 -13.96
C ARG A 15 -16.65 -12.77 -13.09
N ARG A 16 -17.50 -12.86 -12.06
CA ARG A 16 -17.57 -14.06 -11.20
C ARG A 16 -17.91 -15.32 -11.99
N ARG A 17 -18.65 -15.18 -13.10
CA ARG A 17 -19.01 -16.29 -14.00
C ARG A 17 -17.87 -16.76 -14.88
N HIS A 18 -16.81 -15.98 -15.03
CA HIS A 18 -15.69 -16.28 -15.93
C HIS A 18 -14.36 -16.45 -15.17
N VAL A 19 -13.67 -17.55 -15.47
CA VAL A 19 -12.36 -17.89 -14.91
C VAL A 19 -11.36 -16.74 -15.11
N TYR A 20 -10.46 -16.55 -14.13
CA TYR A 20 -9.50 -15.44 -13.90
C TYR A 20 -8.74 -14.83 -15.11
N ASP A 21 -8.81 -15.41 -16.30
CA ASP A 21 -8.18 -14.93 -17.53
C ASP A 21 -9.02 -13.93 -18.35
N LEU A 22 -10.26 -13.66 -17.93
CA LEU A 22 -11.15 -12.70 -18.61
C LEU A 22 -11.12 -11.31 -17.95
N LEU A 23 -10.66 -10.31 -18.70
CA LEU A 23 -10.81 -8.89 -18.35
C LEU A 23 -12.15 -8.38 -18.87
N LEU A 24 -12.82 -7.57 -18.06
CA LEU A 24 -13.93 -6.75 -18.55
C LEU A 24 -13.38 -5.49 -19.19
N ALA A 25 -13.90 -5.13 -20.35
CA ALA A 25 -13.47 -3.98 -21.11
C ALA A 25 -14.67 -3.12 -21.51
N ILE A 26 -14.56 -1.80 -21.38
CA ILE A 26 -15.62 -0.85 -21.75
C ILE A 26 -15.15 -0.04 -22.96
N CYS A 27 -15.95 -0.03 -24.03
CA CYS A 27 -15.67 0.79 -25.22
C CYS A 27 -15.79 2.27 -24.89
N THR A 28 -14.73 3.05 -25.16
CA THR A 28 -14.73 4.50 -24.93
C THR A 28 -15.66 5.27 -25.87
N VAL A 29 -16.09 4.67 -26.99
CA VAL A 29 -16.99 5.30 -27.97
C VAL A 29 -18.45 4.97 -27.71
N CYS A 30 -18.78 3.70 -27.46
CA CYS A 30 -20.17 3.26 -27.35
C CYS A 30 -20.55 2.68 -25.97
N ALA A 31 -19.65 2.75 -24.99
CA ALA A 31 -19.83 2.27 -23.61
C ALA A 31 -20.22 0.78 -23.48
N GLN A 32 -20.17 0.00 -24.56
CA GLN A 32 -20.49 -1.42 -24.56
C GLN A 32 -19.43 -2.21 -23.79
N THR A 33 -19.91 -3.09 -22.90
CA THR A 33 -19.07 -4.01 -22.13
C THR A 33 -18.72 -5.23 -22.94
N ARG A 34 -17.49 -5.68 -22.75
CA ARG A 34 -16.90 -6.79 -23.49
C ARG A 34 -15.98 -7.57 -22.60
N GLN A 35 -15.73 -8.79 -23.02
CA GLN A 35 -14.76 -9.68 -22.42
C GLN A 35 -13.51 -9.70 -23.28
N ALA A 36 -12.35 -9.56 -22.66
CA ALA A 36 -11.06 -9.53 -23.33
C ALA A 36 -10.07 -10.45 -22.62
N LYS A 37 -9.47 -11.39 -23.36
CA LYS A 37 -8.37 -12.22 -22.86
C LYS A 37 -7.00 -11.56 -23.07
N ARG A 38 -6.81 -10.85 -24.19
CA ARG A 38 -5.52 -10.26 -24.58
C ARG A 38 -5.71 -8.93 -25.32
N PRO A 39 -5.83 -7.80 -24.62
CA PRO A 39 -5.83 -6.49 -25.27
C PRO A 39 -4.49 -6.21 -25.95
N ARG A 40 -4.52 -5.52 -27.09
CA ARG A 40 -3.31 -4.99 -27.76
C ARG A 40 -2.90 -3.69 -27.07
N ASN A 41 -1.61 -3.32 -27.16
CA ASN A 41 -1.09 -2.08 -26.58
C ASN A 41 -1.53 -1.86 -25.12
N ARG A 42 -1.46 -2.92 -24.31
CA ARG A 42 -1.89 -2.85 -22.91
C ARG A 42 -1.01 -1.87 -22.16
N ASP A 43 -1.63 -0.80 -21.69
CA ASP A 43 -1.04 0.15 -20.76
C ASP A 43 -1.44 -0.22 -19.34
N TRP A 44 -0.47 -0.75 -18.60
CA TRP A 44 -0.65 -1.15 -17.21
C TRP A 44 -0.80 0.03 -16.24
N SER A 45 -0.38 1.23 -16.63
CA SER A 45 -0.46 2.43 -15.78
C SER A 45 -1.87 3.01 -15.75
N THR A 46 -2.53 3.05 -16.91
CA THR A 46 -3.91 3.54 -17.05
C THR A 46 -4.93 2.40 -17.05
N GLN A 47 -4.47 1.15 -16.93
CA GLN A 47 -5.27 -0.06 -17.13
C GLN A 47 -6.10 0.03 -18.40
N THR A 48 -5.47 0.44 -19.51
CA THR A 48 -6.14 0.53 -20.79
C THR A 48 -5.55 -0.45 -21.79
N GLY A 49 -6.31 -0.73 -22.84
CA GLY A 49 -5.81 -1.51 -23.96
C GLY A 49 -6.69 -1.37 -25.19
N ASP A 50 -6.13 -1.64 -26.34
CA ASP A 50 -6.82 -1.52 -27.62
C ASP A 50 -7.55 -2.82 -27.95
N LEU A 51 -8.85 -2.71 -28.27
CA LEU A 51 -9.68 -3.83 -28.72
C LEU A 51 -10.51 -3.39 -29.93
N LYS A 52 -10.77 -4.35 -30.84
CA LYS A 52 -11.70 -4.13 -31.94
C LYS A 52 -13.13 -4.30 -31.43
N CYS A 53 -13.91 -3.23 -31.48
CA CYS A 53 -15.32 -3.28 -31.07
C CYS A 53 -16.13 -4.03 -32.13
N ALA A 54 -16.77 -5.14 -31.78
CA ALA A 54 -17.67 -5.88 -32.69
C ALA A 54 -18.96 -5.12 -33.06
N ALA A 55 -19.32 -4.06 -32.32
CA ALA A 55 -20.52 -3.26 -32.62
C ALA A 55 -20.23 -2.16 -33.64
N CYS A 56 -19.09 -1.46 -33.53
CA CYS A 56 -18.72 -0.38 -34.46
C CYS A 56 -17.57 -0.74 -35.42
N GLY A 57 -16.94 -1.90 -35.27
CA GLY A 57 -15.82 -2.35 -36.10
C GLY A 57 -14.47 -1.67 -35.83
N THR A 58 -14.46 -0.53 -35.13
CA THR A 58 -13.28 0.29 -34.86
C THR A 58 -12.38 -0.32 -33.78
N VAL A 59 -11.06 -0.18 -33.94
CA VAL A 59 -10.10 -0.42 -32.86
C VAL A 59 -10.11 0.80 -31.95
N THR A 60 -10.66 0.63 -30.75
CA THR A 60 -10.78 1.68 -29.74
C THR A 60 -9.93 1.34 -28.53
N ARG A 61 -9.53 2.36 -27.77
CA ARG A 61 -8.94 2.16 -26.45
C ARG A 61 -10.05 1.85 -25.45
N HIS A 62 -9.86 0.84 -24.62
CA HIS A 62 -10.81 0.41 -23.60
C HIS A 62 -10.19 0.53 -22.22
N ALA A 63 -11.00 0.90 -21.23
CA ALA A 63 -10.66 0.70 -19.83
C ALA A 63 -10.78 -0.80 -19.50
N LEU A 64 -9.73 -1.37 -18.92
CA LEU A 64 -9.66 -2.75 -18.46
C LEU A 64 -10.06 -2.77 -16.99
N VAL A 65 -11.24 -3.31 -16.71
CA VAL A 65 -11.78 -3.39 -15.36
C VAL A 65 -11.33 -4.68 -14.73
N HIS A 66 -10.39 -4.54 -13.80
CA HIS A 66 -10.10 -5.57 -12.82
C HIS A 66 -11.09 -5.41 -11.64
N GLY A 67 -11.41 -6.51 -10.93
CA GLY A 67 -12.32 -6.44 -9.78
C GLY A 67 -11.79 -5.56 -8.64
N SER A 68 -12.54 -5.54 -7.55
CA SER A 68 -12.74 -4.38 -6.65
C SER A 68 -11.54 -3.79 -5.88
N SER A 69 -10.29 -4.13 -6.19
CA SER A 69 -9.12 -3.49 -5.56
C SER A 69 -7.81 -3.62 -6.34
N HIS A 70 -7.82 -4.08 -7.60
CA HIS A 70 -6.58 -4.31 -8.34
C HIS A 70 -5.74 -3.04 -8.49
N ASP A 71 -6.37 -1.90 -8.78
CA ASP A 71 -5.67 -0.63 -8.96
C ASP A 71 -5.11 -0.13 -7.64
N GLU A 72 -5.92 -0.19 -6.57
CA GLU A 72 -5.46 0.16 -5.22
C GLU A 72 -4.30 -0.71 -4.75
N ARG A 73 -4.34 -2.02 -5.04
CA ARG A 73 -3.25 -2.95 -4.77
C ARG A 73 -2.02 -2.61 -5.60
N THR A 74 -2.17 -2.45 -6.91
CA THR A 74 -1.07 -2.10 -7.82
C THR A 74 -0.39 -0.81 -7.37
N TRP A 75 -1.17 0.19 -6.96
CA TRP A 75 -0.64 1.44 -6.42
C TRP A 75 0.02 1.28 -5.07
N ALA A 76 -0.56 0.49 -4.15
CA ALA A 76 0.09 0.19 -2.89
C ALA A 76 1.50 -0.43 -3.12
N LEU A 77 1.59 -1.39 -4.04
CA LEU A 77 2.84 -2.05 -4.41
C LEU A 77 3.82 -1.07 -5.09
N ALA A 78 3.32 -0.19 -5.96
CA ALA A 78 4.13 0.84 -6.62
C ALA A 78 4.72 1.86 -5.62
N TYR A 79 4.09 2.01 -4.46
CA TYR A 79 4.56 2.84 -3.34
C TYR A 79 5.33 2.06 -2.27
N GLY A 80 5.76 0.83 -2.55
CA GLY A 80 6.63 0.06 -1.66
C GLY A 80 5.90 -0.70 -0.54
N MET A 81 4.57 -0.80 -0.59
CA MET A 81 3.85 -1.73 0.29
C MET A 81 4.18 -3.17 -0.12
N PRO A 82 4.37 -4.08 0.85
CA PRO A 82 4.49 -5.50 0.54
C PRO A 82 3.17 -6.07 0.00
N ASP A 83 3.27 -7.16 -0.76
CA ASP A 83 2.11 -7.96 -1.17
C ASP A 83 1.51 -8.75 0.01
N ASP A 84 0.44 -9.51 -0.26
CA ASP A 84 -0.24 -10.33 0.76
C ASP A 84 0.68 -11.41 1.39
N TYR A 85 1.82 -11.71 0.77
CA TYR A 85 2.82 -12.68 1.21
C TYR A 85 4.04 -12.00 1.86
N GLY A 86 4.05 -10.68 1.99
CA GLY A 86 5.16 -9.92 2.55
C GLY A 86 6.27 -9.59 1.55
N ASN A 87 6.12 -9.90 0.26
CA ASN A 87 7.13 -9.61 -0.74
C ASN A 87 7.08 -8.13 -1.14
N VAL A 88 8.25 -7.50 -1.19
CA VAL A 88 8.40 -6.15 -1.75
C VAL A 88 8.65 -6.29 -3.25
N HIS A 89 7.92 -5.52 -4.07
CA HIS A 89 8.09 -5.52 -5.51
C HIS A 89 9.45 -4.93 -5.93
N SER A 90 9.90 -5.28 -7.14
CA SER A 90 11.16 -4.76 -7.66
C SER A 90 11.12 -3.24 -7.83
N THR A 91 12.28 -2.60 -7.69
CA THR A 91 12.44 -1.16 -7.95
C THR A 91 12.04 -0.79 -9.38
N GLU A 92 12.31 -1.67 -10.35
CA GLU A 92 11.89 -1.48 -11.74
C GLU A 92 10.37 -1.39 -11.91
N PHE A 93 9.62 -2.23 -11.17
CA PHE A 93 8.16 -2.17 -11.18
C PHE A 93 7.68 -0.83 -10.61
N MET A 94 8.22 -0.42 -9.45
CA MET A 94 7.88 0.86 -8.84
C MET A 94 8.18 2.04 -9.77
N ASP A 95 9.35 2.04 -10.42
CA ASP A 95 9.76 3.13 -11.30
C ASP A 95 8.88 3.20 -12.56
N ARG A 96 8.55 2.05 -13.15
CA ARG A 96 7.64 1.96 -14.29
C ARG A 96 6.22 2.40 -13.94
N ALA A 97 5.69 1.92 -12.81
CA ALA A 97 4.33 2.24 -12.39
C ALA A 97 4.16 3.74 -12.13
N ARG A 98 5.19 4.41 -11.60
CA ARG A 98 5.13 5.83 -11.25
C ARG A 98 5.68 6.77 -12.32
N ALA A 99 6.06 6.24 -13.49
CA ALA A 99 6.58 7.04 -14.59
C ALA A 99 5.51 8.00 -15.13
N GLY A 100 5.88 9.25 -15.39
CA GLY A 100 4.98 10.27 -15.93
C GLY A 100 4.01 10.91 -14.91
N MET A 101 4.06 10.51 -13.64
CA MET A 101 3.23 11.11 -12.60
C MET A 101 3.79 12.44 -12.11
N LYS A 102 2.95 13.47 -12.07
CA LYS A 102 3.26 14.71 -11.33
C LYS A 102 3.16 14.42 -9.84
N ARG A 103 4.24 14.66 -9.11
CA ARG A 103 4.30 14.49 -7.65
C ARG A 103 4.49 15.85 -7.00
N ASN A 104 3.99 15.98 -5.78
CA ASN A 104 4.24 17.14 -4.96
C ASN A 104 5.74 17.15 -4.58
N PRO A 105 6.54 18.13 -5.04
CA PRO A 105 7.97 18.19 -4.74
C PRO A 105 8.25 18.59 -3.29
N GLN A 106 7.26 19.11 -2.56
CA GLN A 106 7.36 19.56 -1.17
C GLN A 106 7.05 18.47 -0.14
N LEU A 107 7.07 17.20 -0.55
CA LEU A 107 6.86 16.09 0.36
C LEU A 107 8.15 15.76 1.13
N SER A 108 8.06 15.72 2.45
CA SER A 108 9.14 15.18 3.30
C SER A 108 9.06 13.65 3.26
N HIS A 109 10.06 13.02 2.65
CA HIS A 109 10.15 11.58 2.57
C HIS A 109 10.87 10.98 3.78
N ILE A 110 10.58 9.70 4.07
CA ILE A 110 11.21 8.93 5.14
C ILE A 110 12.08 7.86 4.49
N TRP A 111 13.26 7.58 5.06
CA TRP A 111 14.14 6.49 4.66
C TRP A 111 14.78 5.87 5.91
N TYR A 112 15.38 4.69 5.76
CA TYR A 112 16.17 4.08 6.83
C TYR A 112 17.57 4.66 6.84
N SER A 113 18.13 4.90 8.04
CA SER A 113 19.53 5.36 8.19
C SER A 113 20.52 4.43 7.50
N SER A 114 20.26 3.12 7.51
CA SER A 114 21.10 2.15 6.80
C SER A 114 21.08 2.30 5.27
N VAL A 115 20.03 2.87 4.68
CA VAL A 115 19.99 3.18 3.23
C VAL A 115 20.80 4.45 2.94
N GLU A 116 20.69 5.45 3.81
CA GLU A 116 21.46 6.69 3.73
C GLU A 116 22.97 6.43 3.88
N GLU A 117 23.38 5.73 4.95
CA GLU A 117 24.78 5.36 5.18
C GLU A 117 25.37 4.61 3.99
N LYS A 118 24.61 3.69 3.40
CA LYS A 118 25.03 2.97 2.18
C LYS A 118 25.15 3.90 0.98
N ALA A 119 24.21 4.83 0.80
CA ALA A 119 24.25 5.78 -0.31
C ALA A 119 25.44 6.74 -0.19
N ILE A 120 25.71 7.27 1.02
CA ILE A 120 26.87 8.11 1.32
C ILE A 120 28.16 7.34 1.08
N ALA A 121 28.29 6.13 1.65
CA ALA A 121 29.49 5.30 1.48
C ALA A 121 29.76 4.92 0.02
N ALA A 122 28.71 4.75 -0.78
CA ALA A 122 28.82 4.48 -2.21
C ALA A 122 29.02 5.73 -3.08
N GLY A 123 28.98 6.94 -2.50
CA GLY A 123 28.99 8.19 -3.26
C GLY A 123 27.80 8.32 -4.21
N ALA A 124 26.67 7.68 -3.91
CA ALA A 124 25.49 7.70 -4.74
C ALA A 124 24.82 9.09 -4.68
N PRO A 125 24.52 9.75 -5.81
CA PRO A 125 23.92 11.09 -5.81
C PRO A 125 22.45 11.08 -5.39
N MET A 126 21.78 9.94 -5.49
CA MET A 126 20.38 9.74 -5.17
C MET A 126 20.23 8.50 -4.31
N MET A 127 19.31 8.55 -3.36
CA MET A 127 18.93 7.40 -2.53
C MET A 127 17.42 7.16 -2.61
N ARG A 128 17.01 5.93 -2.29
CA ARG A 128 15.61 5.51 -2.36
C ARG A 128 14.94 5.59 -0.99
N THR A 129 13.78 6.23 -0.96
CA THR A 129 12.96 6.41 0.25
C THR A 129 12.03 5.21 0.48
N LEU A 130 11.32 5.18 1.62
CA LEU A 130 10.37 4.11 1.96
C LEU A 130 9.27 3.93 0.92
N CYS A 131 8.78 5.02 0.33
CA CYS A 131 7.76 4.94 -0.73
C CYS A 131 8.35 4.69 -2.12
N GLY A 132 9.65 4.39 -2.19
CA GLY A 132 10.39 4.14 -3.42
C GLY A 132 10.84 5.39 -4.17
N GLU A 133 10.51 6.62 -3.73
CA GLU A 133 10.95 7.87 -4.39
C GLU A 133 12.47 7.97 -4.37
N LEU A 134 13.07 8.49 -5.45
CA LEU A 134 14.48 8.87 -5.45
C LEU A 134 14.61 10.31 -4.95
N VAL A 135 15.40 10.51 -3.91
CA VAL A 135 15.72 11.83 -3.35
C VAL A 135 17.24 12.05 -3.38
N PRO A 136 17.71 13.30 -3.43
CA PRO A 136 19.14 13.59 -3.31
C PRO A 136 19.73 12.96 -2.05
N THR A 137 20.90 12.36 -2.16
CA THR A 137 21.64 11.87 -0.99
C THR A 137 22.19 13.07 -0.21
N PRO A 138 21.99 13.13 1.12
CA PRO A 138 22.57 14.18 1.97
C PRO A 138 24.10 14.21 1.85
N ALA A 139 24.73 15.38 1.98
CA ALA A 139 26.19 15.47 1.91
C ALA A 139 26.86 14.88 3.16
N ASN A 140 26.16 14.89 4.30
CA ASN A 140 26.55 14.23 5.54
C ASN A 140 25.31 13.76 6.32
N ALA A 141 25.49 12.80 7.23
CA ALA A 141 24.39 12.22 8.02
C ALA A 141 23.73 13.21 8.99
N ASP A 142 24.41 14.32 9.32
CA ASP A 142 23.92 15.37 10.22
C ASP A 142 23.08 16.44 9.52
N GLU A 143 23.14 16.52 8.18
CA GLU A 143 22.34 17.43 7.36
C GLU A 143 20.87 17.01 7.21
N THR A 144 20.48 15.85 7.76
CA THR A 144 19.10 15.35 7.75
C THR A 144 18.19 16.12 8.73
N ASN A 145 18.13 17.44 8.57
CA ASN A 145 17.08 18.28 9.11
C ASN A 145 15.76 17.92 8.42
N SER A 146 15.01 16.92 8.92
CA SER A 146 13.53 16.85 8.84
C SER A 146 12.90 15.59 9.45
N VAL A 147 13.64 14.49 9.63
CA VAL A 147 13.09 13.29 10.28
C VAL A 147 13.54 13.29 11.74
N PRO A 148 12.61 13.34 12.72
CA PRO A 148 12.99 13.22 14.13
C PRO A 148 13.85 11.96 14.33
N LYS A 149 15.02 12.10 14.95
CA LYS A 149 15.85 10.96 15.43
C LYS A 149 15.12 10.15 16.53
N THR A 150 13.99 10.65 17.01
CA THR A 150 13.04 9.96 17.88
C THR A 150 12.27 8.90 17.08
N PRO A 151 12.00 7.70 17.63
CA PRO A 151 11.03 6.78 17.05
C PRO A 151 9.78 7.56 16.64
N LEU A 152 9.40 7.49 15.38
CA LEU A 152 8.13 8.05 14.95
C LEU A 152 7.06 7.19 15.61
N ASP A 153 6.50 7.68 16.72
CA ASP A 153 5.26 7.10 17.23
C ASP A 153 4.26 7.07 16.07
N PRO A 154 3.65 5.91 15.76
CA PRO A 154 2.75 5.83 14.63
C PRO A 154 1.67 6.87 14.80
N ILE A 155 1.58 7.73 13.80
CA ILE A 155 0.59 8.80 13.78
C ILE A 155 -0.78 8.12 13.84
N ALA A 156 -1.54 8.42 14.89
CA ALA A 156 -2.90 7.89 15.05
C ALA A 156 -3.70 8.18 13.77
N TYR A 157 -4.54 7.22 13.35
CA TYR A 157 -5.36 7.39 12.16
C TYR A 157 -6.18 8.69 12.25
N GLY A 158 -6.05 9.56 11.24
CA GLY A 158 -6.72 10.87 11.22
C GLY A 158 -5.95 12.02 11.88
N GLN A 159 -4.78 11.77 12.48
CA GLN A 159 -3.86 12.83 12.88
C GLN A 159 -2.88 13.14 11.76
N SER A 160 -2.49 14.40 11.69
CA SER A 160 -1.47 14.87 10.76
C SER A 160 -0.60 15.92 11.42
N ARG A 161 0.71 15.83 11.28
CA ARG A 161 1.63 16.89 11.71
C ARG A 161 1.68 18.07 10.73
N HIS A 162 0.65 18.24 9.89
CA HIS A 162 0.64 19.20 8.79
C HIS A 162 0.78 20.63 9.31
N ARG A 163 1.82 21.32 8.83
CA ARG A 163 1.77 22.79 8.73
C ARG A 163 0.83 23.12 7.57
N ARG A 164 -0.06 24.11 7.75
CA ARG A 164 -0.95 24.59 6.68
C ARG A 164 -0.19 25.51 5.71
N GLU A 165 1.02 25.13 5.34
CA GLU A 165 1.92 25.93 4.52
C GLU A 165 1.90 25.39 3.09
N PHE A 166 1.77 26.30 2.13
CA PHE A 166 1.85 26.03 0.71
C PHE A 166 3.07 26.77 0.15
N ASP A 167 3.74 26.18 -0.84
CA ASP A 167 4.78 26.88 -1.59
C ASP A 167 4.17 27.85 -2.62
N SER A 168 5.04 28.56 -3.35
CA SER A 168 4.64 29.51 -4.39
C SER A 168 3.88 28.88 -5.56
N ASP A 169 4.03 27.57 -5.76
CA ASP A 169 3.41 26.80 -6.84
C ASP A 169 2.09 26.14 -6.39
N GLY A 170 1.66 26.38 -5.13
CA GLY A 170 0.43 25.85 -4.55
C GLY A 170 0.55 24.43 -4.03
N TRP A 171 1.76 23.88 -3.92
CA TRP A 171 1.99 22.58 -3.31
C TRP A 171 2.04 22.67 -1.79
N ARG A 172 1.43 21.69 -1.13
CA ARG A 172 1.43 21.63 0.34
C ARG A 172 2.75 21.05 0.84
N ILE A 173 3.37 21.72 1.81
CA ILE A 173 4.55 21.21 2.52
C ILE A 173 4.07 20.23 3.59
N MET A 174 4.38 18.94 3.45
CA MET A 174 3.90 17.91 4.37
C MET A 174 4.71 16.62 4.29
N GLU A 175 4.54 15.75 5.28
CA GLU A 175 5.08 14.39 5.25
C GLU A 175 4.50 13.59 4.07
N CYS A 176 5.34 12.78 3.43
CA CYS A 176 4.93 11.89 2.36
C CYS A 176 3.97 10.81 2.92
N VAL A 177 2.69 10.92 2.55
CA VAL A 177 1.63 9.98 3.00
C VAL A 177 1.93 8.53 2.63
N ASN A 178 2.62 8.30 1.53
CA ASN A 178 3.02 6.95 1.11
C ASN A 178 4.15 6.41 2.01
N CYS A 179 5.12 7.24 2.39
CA CYS A 179 6.15 6.85 3.37
C CYS A 179 5.51 6.53 4.72
N LEU A 180 4.58 7.36 5.19
CA LEU A 180 3.82 7.11 6.43
C LEU A 180 3.02 5.82 6.35
N ARG A 181 2.38 5.52 5.22
CA ARG A 181 1.63 4.28 5.01
C ARG A 181 2.53 3.06 5.13
N VAL A 182 3.67 3.05 4.44
CA VAL A 182 4.65 1.96 4.49
C VAL A 182 5.22 1.80 5.91
N HIS A 183 5.60 2.90 6.55
CA HIS A 183 6.12 2.91 7.91
C HIS A 183 5.09 2.33 8.91
N ASN A 184 3.87 2.87 8.92
CA ASN A 184 2.80 2.41 9.81
C ASN A 184 2.44 0.95 9.58
N HIS A 185 2.46 0.48 8.33
CA HIS A 185 2.28 -0.93 8.02
C HIS A 185 3.39 -1.79 8.64
N GLY A 186 4.66 -1.39 8.45
CA GLY A 186 5.80 -2.07 9.06
C GLY A 186 5.76 -2.10 10.58
N GLU A 187 5.36 -0.99 11.23
CA GLU A 187 5.13 -0.93 12.68
C GLU A 187 4.02 -1.89 13.12
N ALA A 188 2.90 -1.92 12.40
CA ALA A 188 1.78 -2.82 12.70
C ALA A 188 2.21 -4.29 12.59
N VAL A 189 2.96 -4.65 11.55
CA VAL A 189 3.52 -6.01 11.38
C VAL A 189 4.47 -6.35 12.53
N ARG A 190 5.38 -5.43 12.90
CA ARG A 190 6.31 -5.64 14.02
C ARG A 190 5.59 -5.84 15.35
N ARG A 191 4.59 -5.00 15.65
CA ARG A 191 3.75 -5.12 16.85
C ARG A 191 3.00 -6.45 16.91
N ARG A 192 2.43 -6.89 15.78
CA ARG A 192 1.76 -8.20 15.70
C ARG A 192 2.72 -9.35 15.93
N LYS A 193 3.93 -9.28 15.36
CA LYS A 193 4.97 -10.30 15.57
C LYS A 193 5.40 -10.35 17.03
N GLN A 194 5.69 -9.19 17.63
CA GLN A 194 6.06 -9.09 19.04
C GLN A 194 4.95 -9.62 19.95
N LEU A 195 3.69 -9.29 19.67
CA LEU A 195 2.54 -9.84 20.39
C LEU A 195 2.49 -11.36 20.27
N ALA A 196 2.66 -11.92 19.07
CA ALA A 196 2.66 -13.36 18.86
C ALA A 196 3.80 -14.07 19.62
N GLU A 197 5.00 -13.48 19.63
CA GLU A 197 6.15 -13.99 20.39
C GLU A 197 5.89 -13.97 21.91
N LEU A 198 5.34 -12.87 22.43
CA LEU A 198 4.96 -12.74 23.83
C LEU A 198 3.86 -13.73 24.22
N MET A 199 2.81 -13.88 23.40
CA MET A 199 1.74 -14.85 23.63
C MET A 199 2.26 -16.30 23.60
N THR A 200 3.17 -16.61 22.67
CA THR A 200 3.80 -17.95 22.60
C THR A 200 4.62 -18.23 23.85
N THR A 201 5.40 -17.25 24.30
CA THR A 201 6.22 -17.37 25.52
C THR A 201 5.33 -17.55 26.75
N ALA A 202 4.31 -16.70 26.91
CA ALA A 202 3.37 -16.79 28.02
C ALA A 202 2.65 -18.14 28.04
N LEU A 203 2.20 -18.64 26.89
CA LEU A 203 1.57 -19.96 26.79
C LEU A 203 2.52 -21.08 27.19
N ALA A 204 3.78 -21.04 26.73
CA ALA A 204 4.78 -22.05 27.08
C ALA A 204 5.07 -22.07 28.60
N GLU A 205 5.14 -20.90 29.23
CA GLU A 205 5.39 -20.78 30.67
C GLU A 205 4.18 -21.19 31.53
N LEU A 206 2.96 -20.90 31.08
CA LEU A 206 1.73 -21.34 31.75
C LEU A 206 1.55 -22.86 31.73
N LEU A 207 1.99 -23.50 30.65
CA LEU A 207 1.93 -24.96 30.50
C LEU A 207 3.06 -25.69 31.23
N ASP A 208 4.04 -24.98 31.80
CA ASP A 208 5.14 -25.56 32.57
C ASP A 208 4.73 -25.71 34.06
N PRO A 209 4.46 -26.94 34.55
CA PRO A 209 3.91 -27.16 35.91
C PRO A 209 4.68 -26.51 37.07
N PRO A 210 6.04 -26.43 37.07
CA PRO A 210 6.81 -25.73 38.09
C PRO A 210 6.63 -24.21 38.10
N ARG A 211 6.13 -23.61 37.00
CA ARG A 211 5.99 -22.15 36.83
C ARG A 211 4.54 -21.66 36.87
N ALA A 212 3.57 -22.57 36.84
CA ALA A 212 2.14 -22.24 36.80
C ALA A 212 1.72 -21.24 37.90
N GLY A 213 2.17 -21.43 39.15
CA GLY A 213 1.81 -20.55 40.27
C GLY A 213 2.42 -19.14 40.24
N ILE A 214 3.37 -18.85 39.37
CA ILE A 214 3.97 -17.50 39.21
C ILE A 214 3.02 -16.58 38.42
N TYR A 215 2.13 -17.17 37.60
CA TYR A 215 1.34 -16.45 36.63
C TYR A 215 -0.17 -16.45 36.91
N ASP A 216 -0.64 -16.96 38.05
CA ASP A 216 -2.08 -17.02 38.35
C ASP A 216 -2.74 -15.62 38.30
N ASP A 217 -2.11 -14.60 38.90
CA ASP A 217 -2.59 -13.21 38.88
C ASP A 217 -2.50 -12.58 37.47
N HIS A 218 -1.52 -12.99 36.67
CA HIS A 218 -1.33 -12.52 35.29
C HIS A 218 -2.25 -13.21 34.30
N SER A 219 -2.66 -14.45 34.58
CA SER A 219 -3.57 -15.24 33.75
C SER A 219 -4.97 -14.64 33.74
N ALA A 220 -5.46 -14.19 34.90
CA ALA A 220 -6.74 -13.48 35.00
C ALA A 220 -6.73 -12.19 34.17
N ALA A 221 -5.70 -11.35 34.33
CA ALA A 221 -5.56 -10.11 33.55
C ALA A 221 -5.45 -10.35 32.04
N LEU A 222 -4.75 -11.42 31.62
CA LEU A 222 -4.64 -11.79 30.20
C LEU A 222 -5.98 -12.30 29.64
N ILE A 223 -6.72 -13.10 30.40
CA ILE A 223 -8.07 -13.56 30.03
C ILE A 223 -9.01 -12.37 29.85
N ASP A 224 -9.04 -11.44 30.80
CA ASP A 224 -9.89 -10.24 30.72
C ASP A 224 -9.53 -9.37 29.51
N ALA A 225 -8.24 -9.17 29.25
CA ALA A 225 -7.79 -8.43 28.07
C ALA A 225 -8.22 -9.10 26.75
N LEU A 226 -8.16 -10.43 26.68
CA LEU A 226 -8.60 -11.19 25.49
C LEU A 226 -10.13 -11.15 25.32
N ARG A 227 -10.90 -11.30 26.41
CA ARG A 227 -12.36 -11.19 26.38
C ARG A 227 -12.83 -9.82 25.91
N ALA A 228 -12.19 -8.75 26.37
CA ALA A 228 -12.48 -7.39 25.93
C ALA A 228 -12.28 -7.21 24.43
N VAL A 229 -11.26 -7.84 23.84
CA VAL A 229 -10.99 -7.81 22.39
C VAL A 229 -12.04 -8.61 21.61
N HIS A 230 -12.50 -9.74 22.15
CA HIS A 230 -13.53 -10.59 21.52
C HIS A 230 -14.97 -10.09 21.75
N GLY A 231 -15.15 -9.06 22.58
CA GLY A 231 -16.48 -8.54 22.93
C GLY A 231 -17.28 -9.49 23.83
N GLU A 232 -16.60 -10.36 24.58
CA GLU A 232 -17.23 -11.34 25.46
C GLU A 232 -17.70 -10.75 26.80
N ASP A 233 -17.31 -9.51 27.12
CA ASP A 233 -17.68 -8.82 28.37
C ASP A 233 -19.00 -8.04 28.29
N ALA A 234 -19.80 -8.26 27.24
CA ALA A 234 -21.12 -7.62 27.08
C ALA A 234 -22.27 -8.61 27.34
N LYS A 235 -22.42 -9.08 28.58
CA LYS A 235 -23.69 -9.57 29.13
C LYS A 235 -23.84 -9.20 30.60
#